data_AF-A0A9E5UVM9-F1
#
_entry.id   AF-A0A9E5UVM9-F1
#
_cell.length_a   1.000
_cell.length_b   1.000
_cell.length_c   1.000
_cell.angle_alpha   90.00
_cell.angle_beta   90.00
_cell.angle_gamma   90.00
#
_symmetry.space_group_name_H-M   'P 1'
#
loop_
_entity.id
_entity.type
_entity.pdbx_description
1 polymer ?
#
loop_
_entity_poly.entity_id
_entity_poly.type
_entity_poly.pdbx_seq_one_letter_code
_entity_poly.pdbx_strand_id
1 'polypeptide(L)'
;MVARFFLPLVFIFLTLLGALTSAQFLMTGVVEEKENRISELLLTSSSARELMTGKVLGLGSLALTQLVYMVTLGLVLAAATENLALLGDLRLGLLDLLVFGLFFLLNFFLISGLMLIIGAAVAAEQESRQIAGLVVLVTLIPLYAIIFQLENLEGNPLLLFLSLFPLTAAPTVLMLSGFQVMAAWQLPASLAVLLLSTIVMLWAGARVFRRGILMYDQRLSLRQLRQIIQGRA
;
A
#
# COMPACT_ATOMS: atom_id res chain seq x y z
N MET A 1 -6.28 7.78 27.93
CA MET A 1 -7.38 7.98 26.93
C MET A 1 -6.85 8.65 25.67
N VAL A 2 -6.13 9.77 25.78
CA VAL A 2 -5.50 10.47 24.64
C VAL A 2 -4.52 9.55 23.87
N ALA A 3 -3.63 8.82 24.56
CA ALA A 3 -2.67 7.91 23.92
C ALA A 3 -3.30 6.77 23.10
N ARG A 4 -4.48 6.26 23.51
CA ARG A 4 -5.21 5.21 22.78
C ARG A 4 -5.78 5.69 21.45
N PHE A 5 -6.06 6.98 21.31
CA PHE A 5 -6.49 7.60 20.06
C PHE A 5 -5.29 7.88 19.13
N PHE A 6 -4.15 8.29 19.69
CA PHE A 6 -2.96 8.63 18.90
C PHE A 6 -2.24 7.43 18.29
N LEU A 7 -2.19 6.28 18.97
CA LEU A 7 -1.48 5.09 18.48
C LEU A 7 -2.03 4.52 17.14
N PRO A 8 -3.35 4.33 16.97
CA PRO A 8 -3.96 3.98 15.68
C PRO A 8 -3.62 4.97 14.58
N LEU A 9 -3.62 6.26 14.90
CA LEU A 9 -3.29 7.33 13.96
C LEU A 9 -1.84 7.22 13.49
N VAL A 10 -0.91 6.94 14.40
CA VAL A 10 0.49 6.65 14.05
C VAL A 10 0.59 5.44 13.13
N PHE A 11 -0.08 4.32 13.44
CA PHE A 11 -0.05 3.12 12.60
C PHE A 11 -0.61 3.36 11.19
N ILE A 12 -1.71 4.10 11.07
CA ILE A 12 -2.23 4.50 9.76
C ILE A 12 -1.23 5.37 9.03
N PHE A 13 -0.66 6.38 9.70
CA PHE A 13 0.30 7.29 9.09
C PHE A 13 1.55 6.55 8.59
N LEU A 14 2.07 5.62 9.38
CA LEU A 14 3.18 4.74 8.99
C LEU A 14 2.81 3.87 7.79
N THR A 15 1.60 3.32 7.77
CA THR A 15 1.13 2.47 6.67
C THR A 15 0.92 3.27 5.40
N LEU A 16 0.25 4.41 5.49
CA LEU A 16 -0.01 5.28 4.35
C LEU A 16 1.28 5.82 3.77
N LEU A 17 2.14 6.44 4.59
CA LEU A 17 3.41 6.96 4.08
C LEU A 17 4.31 5.83 3.58
N GLY A 18 4.61 4.84 4.41
CA GLY A 18 5.55 3.78 4.05
C GLY A 18 5.15 3.00 2.81
N ALA A 19 3.89 2.56 2.73
CA ALA A 19 3.42 1.77 1.61
C ALA A 19 3.21 2.61 0.34
N LEU A 20 2.59 3.79 0.43
CA LEU A 20 2.30 4.61 -0.76
C LEU A 20 3.58 5.19 -1.35
N THR A 21 4.51 5.71 -0.54
CA THR A 21 5.75 6.31 -1.09
C THR A 21 6.61 5.25 -1.78
N SER A 22 6.78 4.09 -1.14
CA SER A 22 7.59 2.99 -1.68
C SER A 22 6.98 2.43 -2.97
N ALA A 23 5.66 2.27 -3.02
CA ALA A 23 4.97 1.81 -4.22
C ALA A 23 4.93 2.87 -5.34
N GLN A 24 4.95 4.17 -5.00
CA GLN A 24 5.08 5.22 -6.00
C GLN A 24 6.47 5.21 -6.65
N PHE A 25 7.54 5.02 -5.89
CA PHE A 25 8.90 4.84 -6.44
C PHE A 25 9.00 3.62 -7.35
N LEU A 26 8.25 2.57 -7.05
CA LEU A 26 8.14 1.40 -7.90
C LEU A 26 7.53 1.76 -9.26
N MET A 27 6.42 2.49 -9.28
CA MET A 27 5.79 2.95 -10.53
C MET A 27 6.71 3.86 -11.33
N THR A 28 7.22 4.94 -10.73
CA THR A 28 8.04 5.93 -11.45
C THR A 28 9.32 5.28 -11.98
N GLY A 29 9.95 4.39 -11.21
CA GLY A 29 11.13 3.67 -11.67
C GLY A 29 10.85 2.75 -12.87
N VAL A 30 9.65 2.17 -13.00
CA VAL A 30 9.28 1.38 -14.19
C VAL A 30 9.03 2.28 -15.40
N VAL A 31 8.38 3.41 -15.19
CA VAL A 31 8.10 4.38 -16.26
C VAL A 31 9.40 5.01 -16.76
N GLU A 32 10.29 5.42 -15.86
CA GLU A 32 11.62 5.96 -16.21
C GLU A 32 12.48 4.95 -16.96
N GLU A 33 12.47 3.67 -16.55
CA GLU A 33 13.18 2.60 -17.25
C GLU A 33 12.66 2.36 -18.67
N LYS A 34 11.38 2.63 -18.88
CA LYS A 34 10.72 2.53 -20.17
C LYS A 34 11.00 3.78 -21.03
N GLU A 35 10.78 4.96 -20.49
CA GLU A 35 10.96 6.25 -21.15
C GLU A 35 12.40 6.43 -21.64
N ASN A 36 13.39 6.03 -20.85
CA ASN A 36 14.81 6.14 -21.17
C ASN A 36 15.38 4.93 -21.91
N ARG A 37 14.56 3.96 -22.34
CA ARG A 37 14.99 2.69 -22.98
C ARG A 37 15.99 1.87 -22.16
N ILE A 38 16.10 2.11 -20.86
CA ILE A 38 16.98 1.37 -19.94
C ILE A 38 16.53 -0.10 -19.84
N SER A 39 15.21 -0.33 -19.94
CA SER A 39 14.63 -1.68 -19.97
C SER A 39 15.17 -2.57 -21.09
N GLU A 40 15.53 -2.04 -22.27
CA GLU A 40 16.16 -2.83 -23.35
C GLU A 40 17.52 -3.38 -22.90
N LEU A 41 18.34 -2.51 -22.31
CA LEU A 41 19.67 -2.84 -21.80
C LEU A 41 19.59 -3.82 -20.62
N LEU A 42 18.68 -3.62 -19.67
CA LEU A 42 18.50 -4.49 -18.51
C LEU A 42 18.03 -5.90 -18.90
N LEU A 43 17.24 -6.00 -19.98
CA LEU A 43 16.76 -7.29 -20.49
C LEU A 43 17.83 -8.08 -21.26
N THR A 44 18.92 -7.45 -21.71
CA THR A 44 20.07 -8.20 -22.27
C THR A 44 20.89 -8.92 -21.21
N SER A 45 20.80 -8.49 -19.95
CA SER A 45 21.61 -9.01 -18.83
C SER A 45 20.81 -9.78 -17.79
N SER A 46 19.50 -9.53 -17.68
CA SER A 46 18.61 -10.20 -16.72
C SER A 46 17.24 -10.48 -17.32
N SER A 47 16.56 -11.52 -16.86
CA SER A 47 15.20 -11.79 -17.34
C SER A 47 14.19 -10.81 -16.73
N ALA A 48 13.10 -10.52 -17.46
CA ALA A 48 12.04 -9.61 -16.98
C ALA A 48 11.43 -10.05 -15.63
N ARG A 49 11.42 -11.35 -15.32
CA ARG A 49 10.93 -11.89 -14.05
C ARG A 49 11.87 -11.55 -12.89
N GLU A 50 13.17 -11.70 -13.11
CA GLU A 50 14.18 -11.38 -12.09
C GLU A 50 14.19 -9.88 -11.81
N LEU A 51 14.12 -9.05 -12.86
CA LEU A 51 14.05 -7.60 -12.73
C LEU A 51 12.83 -7.17 -11.90
N MET A 52 11.65 -7.69 -12.23
CA MET A 52 10.42 -7.34 -11.53
C MET A 52 10.45 -7.79 -10.07
N THR A 53 10.81 -9.05 -9.83
CA THR A 53 10.77 -9.64 -8.48
C THR A 53 11.82 -8.96 -7.60
N GLY A 54 13.01 -8.70 -8.15
CA GLY A 54 14.06 -7.94 -7.49
C GLY A 54 13.62 -6.52 -7.13
N LYS A 55 12.96 -5.80 -8.06
CA LYS A 55 12.47 -4.44 -7.81
C LYS A 55 11.38 -4.40 -6.73
N VAL A 56 10.41 -5.32 -6.78
CA VAL A 56 9.33 -5.42 -5.78
C VAL A 56 9.88 -5.80 -4.40
N LEU A 57 10.79 -6.77 -4.31
CA LEU A 57 11.39 -7.18 -3.04
C LEU A 57 12.35 -6.12 -2.48
N GLY A 58 13.12 -5.46 -3.34
CA GLY A 58 14.02 -4.37 -2.97
C GLY A 58 13.26 -3.18 -2.41
N LEU A 59 12.19 -2.74 -3.09
CA LEU A 59 11.32 -1.67 -2.58
C LEU A 59 10.46 -2.12 -1.40
N GLY A 60 10.13 -3.41 -1.29
CA GLY A 60 9.52 -3.97 -0.08
C GLY A 60 10.45 -3.91 1.12
N SER A 61 11.74 -4.17 0.91
CA SER A 61 12.76 -4.01 1.94
C SER A 61 12.93 -2.54 2.33
N LEU A 62 12.88 -1.62 1.36
CA LEU A 62 12.88 -0.18 1.61
C LEU A 62 11.65 0.28 2.42
N ALA A 63 10.46 -0.26 2.13
CA ALA A 63 9.26 0.04 2.90
C ALA A 63 9.40 -0.40 4.37
N LEU A 64 10.05 -1.55 4.61
CA LEU A 64 10.35 -2.03 5.96
C LEU A 64 11.40 -1.17 6.68
N THR A 65 12.47 -0.76 6.00
CA THR A 65 13.47 0.13 6.61
C THR A 65 12.88 1.52 6.89
N GLN A 66 12.00 2.02 6.01
CA GLN A 66 11.26 3.26 6.23
C GLN A 66 10.36 3.16 7.47
N LEU A 67 9.70 2.01 7.67
CA LEU A 67 8.89 1.75 8.87
C LEU A 67 9.77 1.77 10.13
N VAL A 68 10.89 1.05 10.13
CA VAL A 68 11.84 1.04 11.25
C VAL A 68 12.35 2.45 11.55
N TYR A 69 12.74 3.21 10.52
CA TYR A 69 13.21 4.59 10.65
C TYR A 69 12.15 5.51 11.27
N MET A 70 10.91 5.42 10.82
CA MET A 70 9.83 6.24 11.38
C MET A 70 9.51 5.89 12.83
N VAL A 71 9.53 4.60 13.18
CA VAL A 71 9.31 4.15 14.56
C VAL A 71 10.45 4.62 15.47
N THR A 72 11.71 4.47 15.04
CA THR A 72 12.87 4.91 15.85
C THR A 72 12.88 6.42 16.03
N LEU A 73 12.57 7.20 15.00
CA LEU A 73 12.41 8.65 15.12
C LEU A 73 11.31 9.03 16.11
N GLY A 74 10.16 8.35 16.06
CA GLY A 74 9.06 8.60 17.00
C GLY A 74 9.49 8.37 18.46
N LEU A 75 10.24 7.29 18.72
CA LEU A 75 10.77 6.99 20.05
C LEU A 75 11.81 8.02 20.52
N VAL A 76 12.73 8.44 19.64
CA VAL A 76 13.74 9.46 19.96
C VAL A 76 13.09 10.80 20.30
N LEU A 77 12.07 11.22 19.55
CA LEU A 77 11.34 12.47 19.82
C LEU A 77 10.53 12.38 21.13
N ALA A 78 9.92 11.24 21.42
CA ALA A 78 9.22 11.03 22.69
C ALA A 78 10.17 11.10 23.90
N ALA A 79 11.38 10.55 23.77
CA ALA A 79 12.41 10.65 24.79
C ALA A 79 12.94 12.08 24.95
N ALA A 80 13.15 12.80 23.84
CA ALA A 80 13.68 14.17 23.84
C ALA A 80 12.70 15.21 24.43
N THR A 81 11.40 14.94 24.39
CA THR A 81 10.35 15.84 24.92
C THR A 81 9.93 15.51 26.35
N GLU A 82 10.60 14.57 27.02
CA GLU A 82 10.26 14.04 28.36
C GLU A 82 8.80 13.52 28.49
N ASN A 83 8.09 13.38 27.37
CA ASN A 83 6.73 12.87 27.30
C ASN A 83 6.70 11.33 27.35
N LEU A 84 7.42 10.74 28.31
CA LEU A 84 7.41 9.29 28.55
C LEU A 84 6.02 8.78 28.97
N ALA A 85 5.14 9.67 29.43
CA ALA A 85 3.74 9.39 29.68
C ALA A 85 2.98 8.89 28.43
N LEU A 86 3.39 9.31 27.23
CA LEU A 86 2.84 8.80 25.97
C LEU A 86 3.21 7.34 25.73
N LEU A 87 4.37 6.87 26.22
CA LEU A 87 4.84 5.49 26.08
C LEU A 87 4.26 4.56 27.15
N GLY A 88 4.06 5.07 28.37
CA GLY A 88 3.53 4.27 29.50
C GLY A 88 2.08 3.79 29.33
N ASP A 89 1.28 4.47 28.51
CA ASP A 89 -0.13 4.12 28.23
C ASP A 89 -0.24 3.19 26.98
N LEU A 90 0.86 2.95 26.25
CA LEU A 90 0.91 2.05 25.09
C LEU A 90 1.11 0.61 25.55
N ARG A 91 -0.01 -0.06 25.84
CA ARG A 91 0.00 -1.53 25.93
C ARG A 91 -0.01 -2.12 24.53
N LEU A 92 1.16 -2.14 23.88
CA LEU A 92 1.34 -2.82 22.60
C LEU A 92 1.48 -4.33 22.85
N GLY A 93 0.46 -5.09 22.50
CA GLY A 93 0.56 -6.54 22.46
C GLY A 93 1.40 -6.99 21.26
N LEU A 94 2.06 -8.15 21.39
CA LEU A 94 2.69 -8.84 20.25
C LEU A 94 1.68 -9.08 19.11
N LEU A 95 0.42 -9.36 19.45
CA LEU A 95 -0.64 -9.54 18.47
C LEU A 95 -0.95 -8.25 17.69
N ASP A 96 -0.95 -7.09 18.34
CA ASP A 96 -1.22 -5.81 17.68
C ASP A 96 -0.13 -5.48 16.65
N LEU A 97 1.14 -5.73 17.01
CA LEU A 97 2.28 -5.56 16.12
C LEU A 97 2.25 -6.53 14.94
N LEU A 98 1.85 -7.79 15.17
CA LEU A 98 1.70 -8.78 14.09
C LEU A 98 0.57 -8.41 13.13
N VAL A 99 -0.59 -8.01 13.66
CA VAL A 99 -1.72 -7.54 12.85
C VAL A 99 -1.31 -6.30 12.04
N PHE A 100 -0.68 -5.33 12.69
CA PHE A 100 -0.16 -4.14 12.01
C PHE A 100 0.83 -4.48 10.90
N GLY A 101 1.84 -5.31 11.20
CA GLY A 101 2.85 -5.72 10.21
C GLY A 101 2.26 -6.48 9.03
N LEU A 102 1.25 -7.33 9.27
CA LEU A 102 0.57 -8.07 8.23
C LEU A 102 -0.26 -7.16 7.33
N PHE A 103 -1.06 -6.25 7.91
CA PHE A 103 -1.81 -5.25 7.15
C PHE A 103 -0.89 -4.33 6.35
N PHE A 104 0.22 -3.88 6.95
CA PHE A 104 1.23 -3.07 6.28
C PHE A 104 1.80 -3.78 5.05
N LEU A 105 2.28 -5.00 5.21
CA LEU A 105 2.89 -5.78 4.12
C LEU A 105 1.87 -6.08 3.01
N LEU A 106 0.69 -6.56 3.37
CA LEU A 106 -0.33 -6.88 2.37
C LEU A 106 -0.80 -5.65 1.61
N ASN A 107 -0.97 -4.51 2.30
CA ASN A 107 -1.30 -3.23 1.68
C ASN A 107 -0.19 -2.75 0.75
N PHE A 108 1.07 -2.82 1.19
CA PHE A 108 2.23 -2.49 0.35
C PHE A 108 2.25 -3.34 -0.93
N PHE A 109 2.09 -4.66 -0.83
CA PHE A 109 2.11 -5.53 -2.00
C PHE A 109 0.89 -5.31 -2.92
N LEU A 110 -0.28 -5.01 -2.35
CA LEU A 110 -1.48 -4.66 -3.12
C LEU A 110 -1.24 -3.40 -3.95
N ILE A 111 -0.79 -2.33 -3.30
CA ILE A 111 -0.52 -1.04 -3.95
C ILE A 111 0.64 -1.20 -4.95
N SER A 112 1.67 -1.95 -4.61
CA SER A 112 2.78 -2.25 -5.53
C SER A 112 2.31 -2.95 -6.80
N GLY A 113 1.46 -3.97 -6.68
CA GLY A 113 0.86 -4.65 -7.85
C GLY A 113 0.06 -3.69 -8.72
N LEU A 114 -0.72 -2.79 -8.11
CA LEU A 114 -1.48 -1.75 -8.80
C LEU A 114 -0.57 -0.74 -9.52
N MET A 115 0.47 -0.29 -8.83
CA MET A 115 1.48 0.64 -9.33
C MET A 115 2.31 0.06 -10.48
N LEU A 116 2.57 -1.25 -10.48
CA LEU A 116 3.16 -1.94 -11.63
C LEU A 116 2.27 -1.90 -12.85
N ILE A 117 0.96 -2.13 -12.67
CA ILE A 117 0.00 -2.10 -13.77
C ILE A 117 -0.05 -0.70 -14.37
N ILE A 118 -0.09 0.34 -13.52
CA ILE A 118 -0.07 1.74 -13.97
C ILE A 118 1.26 2.05 -14.69
N GLY A 119 2.40 1.71 -14.08
CA GLY A 119 3.72 2.00 -14.64
C GLY A 119 3.97 1.30 -15.98
N ALA A 120 3.40 0.11 -16.18
CA ALA A 120 3.45 -0.57 -17.46
C ALA A 120 2.45 0.00 -18.49
N ALA A 121 1.30 0.53 -18.06
CA ALA A 121 0.24 1.05 -18.92
C ALA A 121 0.53 2.44 -19.47
N VAL A 122 1.25 3.26 -18.70
CA VAL A 122 1.60 4.63 -19.04
C VAL A 122 2.95 4.67 -19.76
N ALA A 123 3.17 5.70 -20.59
CA ALA A 123 4.42 5.91 -21.31
C ALA A 123 5.24 7.09 -20.76
N ALA A 124 4.61 8.05 -20.08
CA ALA A 124 5.25 9.27 -19.58
C ALA A 124 5.21 9.37 -18.06
N GLU A 125 6.30 9.84 -17.45
CA GLU A 125 6.42 9.94 -16.00
C GLU A 125 5.34 10.85 -15.37
N GLN A 126 5.07 12.00 -15.98
CA GLN A 126 4.09 12.98 -15.46
C GLN A 126 2.66 12.43 -15.39
N GLU A 127 2.24 11.65 -16.40
CA GLU A 127 0.92 11.01 -16.44
C GLU A 127 0.81 9.93 -15.35
N SER A 128 1.89 9.19 -15.11
CA SER A 128 1.92 8.16 -14.06
C SER A 128 1.74 8.79 -12.68
N ARG A 129 2.39 9.92 -12.40
CA ARG A 129 2.26 10.66 -11.13
C ARG A 129 0.83 11.18 -10.91
N GLN A 130 0.14 11.63 -11.97
CA GLN A 130 -1.26 12.05 -11.86
C GLN A 130 -2.19 10.89 -11.48
N ILE A 131 -2.02 9.71 -12.11
CA ILE A 131 -2.80 8.52 -11.79
C ILE A 131 -2.48 8.01 -10.38
N ALA A 132 -1.19 8.00 -9.99
CA ALA A 132 -0.79 7.63 -8.63
C ALA A 132 -1.43 8.56 -7.58
N GLY A 133 -1.55 9.86 -7.87
CA GLY A 133 -2.27 10.81 -7.03
C GLY A 133 -3.73 10.40 -6.79
N LEU A 134 -4.43 9.86 -7.78
CA LEU A 134 -5.80 9.34 -7.60
C LEU A 134 -5.84 8.13 -6.66
N VAL A 135 -4.84 7.24 -6.74
CA VAL A 135 -4.74 6.09 -5.82
C VAL A 135 -4.52 6.55 -4.38
N VAL A 136 -3.66 7.55 -4.19
CA VAL A 136 -3.44 8.17 -2.87
C VAL A 136 -4.76 8.75 -2.34
N LEU A 137 -5.51 9.50 -3.16
CA LEU A 137 -6.81 10.05 -2.75
C LEU A 137 -7.79 8.97 -2.29
N VAL A 138 -7.91 7.86 -3.03
CA VAL A 138 -8.77 6.73 -2.64
C VAL A 138 -8.33 6.13 -1.31
N THR A 139 -7.02 5.98 -1.11
CA THR A 139 -6.45 5.41 0.11
C THR A 139 -6.65 6.31 1.34
N LEU A 140 -6.84 7.63 1.13
CA LEU A 140 -7.14 8.60 2.20
C LEU A 140 -8.62 8.66 2.59
N ILE A 141 -9.55 8.14 1.78
CA ILE A 141 -10.99 8.17 2.06
C ILE A 141 -11.33 7.70 3.49
N PRO A 142 -10.77 6.58 4.00
CA PRO A 142 -11.00 6.12 5.36
C PRO A 142 -10.69 7.15 6.45
N LEU A 143 -9.63 7.93 6.28
CA LEU A 143 -9.24 8.94 7.26
C LEU A 143 -10.33 10.00 7.39
N TYR A 144 -10.84 10.50 6.27
CA TYR A 144 -11.95 11.45 6.25
C TYR A 144 -13.26 10.82 6.76
N ALA A 145 -13.60 9.61 6.27
CA ALA A 145 -14.83 8.92 6.63
C ALA A 145 -14.94 8.68 8.14
N ILE A 146 -13.83 8.37 8.81
CA ILE A 146 -13.82 8.16 10.25
C ILE A 146 -13.94 9.49 11.01
N ILE A 147 -13.26 10.55 10.55
CA ILE A 147 -13.38 11.90 11.15
C ILE A 147 -14.84 12.41 11.08
N PHE A 148 -15.50 12.25 9.94
CA PHE A 148 -16.90 12.67 9.77
C PHE A 148 -17.91 11.81 10.54
N GLN A 149 -17.53 10.58 10.92
CA GLN A 149 -18.41 9.63 11.60
C GLN A 149 -17.97 9.32 13.03
N LEU A 150 -17.19 10.21 13.67
CA LEU A 150 -16.69 10.01 15.03
C LEU A 150 -17.79 9.73 16.06
N GLU A 151 -18.99 10.28 15.86
CA GLU A 151 -20.13 10.07 16.76
C GLU A 151 -20.88 8.76 16.50
N ASN A 152 -20.68 8.12 15.34
CA ASN A 152 -21.44 6.95 14.88
C ASN A 152 -20.52 5.86 14.30
N LEU A 153 -19.47 5.48 15.05
CA LEU A 153 -18.48 4.50 14.59
C LEU A 153 -18.99 3.06 14.65
N GLU A 154 -19.78 2.72 15.66
CA GLU A 154 -20.28 1.36 15.88
C GLU A 154 -21.38 0.99 14.86
N GLY A 155 -21.26 -0.19 14.25
CA GLY A 155 -22.28 -0.72 13.33
C GLY A 155 -22.44 0.04 12.02
N ASN A 156 -21.54 0.98 11.72
CA ASN A 156 -21.68 1.87 10.57
C ASN A 156 -21.45 1.14 9.22
N PRO A 157 -22.42 1.17 8.28
CA PRO A 157 -22.31 0.43 7.03
C PRO A 157 -21.20 0.96 6.11
N LEU A 158 -20.92 2.26 6.13
CA LEU A 158 -19.84 2.84 5.33
C LEU A 158 -18.47 2.38 5.83
N LEU A 159 -18.26 2.37 7.15
CA LEU A 159 -17.00 1.92 7.75
C LEU A 159 -16.80 0.41 7.56
N LEU A 160 -17.89 -0.37 7.61
CA LEU A 160 -17.84 -1.78 7.27
C LEU A 160 -17.39 -1.98 5.81
N PHE A 161 -17.97 -1.27 4.85
CA PHE A 161 -17.57 -1.35 3.46
C PHE A 161 -16.09 -0.99 3.27
N LEU A 162 -15.64 0.14 3.84
CA LEU A 162 -14.25 0.59 3.71
C LEU A 162 -13.26 -0.37 4.36
N SER A 163 -13.65 -1.03 5.45
CA SER A 163 -12.81 -2.05 6.10
C SER A 163 -12.63 -3.32 5.25
N LEU A 164 -13.55 -3.60 4.33
CA LEU A 164 -13.50 -4.79 3.46
C LEU A 164 -12.96 -4.44 2.07
N PHE A 165 -13.10 -3.20 1.61
CA PHE A 165 -12.61 -2.80 0.30
C PHE A 165 -11.06 -2.78 0.29
N PRO A 166 -10.37 -3.49 -0.62
CA PRO A 166 -8.95 -3.83 -0.46
C PRO A 166 -8.01 -2.64 -0.27
N LEU A 167 -8.18 -1.56 -1.04
CA LEU A 167 -7.32 -0.37 -0.95
C LEU A 167 -7.55 0.45 0.32
N THR A 168 -8.71 0.30 0.95
CA THR A 168 -9.10 1.06 2.15
C THR A 168 -9.08 0.22 3.41
N ALA A 169 -9.02 -1.11 3.30
CA ALA A 169 -9.13 -2.05 4.40
C ALA A 169 -8.09 -1.78 5.49
N ALA A 170 -6.81 -1.69 5.12
CA ALA A 170 -5.72 -1.44 6.07
C ALA A 170 -5.90 -0.12 6.86
N PRO A 171 -6.04 1.07 6.22
CA PRO A 171 -6.22 2.30 6.97
C PRO A 171 -7.52 2.33 7.78
N THR A 172 -8.62 1.70 7.33
CA THR A 172 -9.86 1.63 8.12
C THR A 172 -9.71 0.74 9.36
N VAL A 173 -9.24 -0.50 9.21
CA VAL A 173 -9.13 -1.47 10.31
C VAL A 173 -8.14 -1.00 11.36
N LEU A 174 -6.98 -0.47 10.93
CA LEU A 174 -5.96 0.04 11.85
C LEU A 174 -6.42 1.24 12.66
N MET A 175 -7.35 2.05 12.13
CA MET A 175 -7.94 3.15 12.89
C MET A 175 -8.96 2.66 13.90
N LEU A 176 -9.89 1.83 13.45
CA LEU A 176 -11.02 1.36 14.26
C LEU A 176 -10.57 0.42 15.40
N SER A 177 -9.43 -0.25 15.26
CA SER A 177 -8.82 -1.03 16.35
C SER A 177 -8.49 -0.18 17.58
N GLY A 178 -8.27 1.12 17.40
CA GLY A 178 -8.09 2.08 18.49
C GLY A 178 -9.32 2.35 19.34
N PHE A 179 -10.49 2.27 18.72
CA PHE A 179 -11.77 2.58 19.33
C PHE A 179 -12.47 1.33 19.89
N GLN A 180 -11.99 0.13 19.55
CA GLN A 180 -12.57 -1.15 20.01
C GLN A 180 -14.05 -1.32 19.60
N VAL A 181 -14.45 -0.67 18.51
CA VAL A 181 -15.82 -0.64 17.96
C VAL A 181 -16.08 -1.71 16.89
N MET A 182 -15.06 -2.48 16.54
CA MET A 182 -15.14 -3.48 15.47
C MET A 182 -15.62 -4.83 16.00
N ALA A 183 -16.48 -5.49 15.25
CA ALA A 183 -16.82 -6.87 15.52
C ALA A 183 -15.60 -7.77 15.27
N ALA A 184 -15.41 -8.80 16.11
CA ALA A 184 -14.23 -9.66 16.05
C ALA A 184 -14.03 -10.38 14.70
N TRP A 185 -15.11 -10.59 13.92
CA TRP A 185 -15.05 -11.21 12.58
C TRP A 185 -14.55 -10.25 11.49
N GLN A 186 -14.65 -8.94 11.71
CA GLN A 186 -14.33 -7.93 10.71
C GLN A 186 -12.81 -7.89 10.42
N LEU A 187 -11.99 -8.15 11.44
CA LEU A 187 -10.52 -8.23 11.32
C LEU A 187 -10.07 -9.41 10.44
N PRO A 188 -10.45 -10.68 10.71
CA PRO A 188 -10.06 -11.79 9.85
C PRO A 188 -10.70 -11.71 8.45
N ALA A 189 -11.94 -11.18 8.33
CA ALA A 189 -12.57 -10.98 7.04
C ALA A 189 -11.83 -9.96 6.16
N SER A 190 -11.47 -8.81 6.72
CA SER A 190 -10.68 -7.78 6.03
C SER A 190 -9.28 -8.28 5.66
N LEU A 191 -8.60 -9.02 6.55
CA LEU A 191 -7.34 -9.68 6.25
C LEU A 191 -7.46 -10.67 5.08
N ALA A 192 -8.51 -11.50 5.07
CA ALA A 192 -8.73 -12.48 4.01
C ALA A 192 -8.96 -11.80 2.66
N VAL A 193 -9.81 -10.76 2.62
CA VAL A 193 -10.08 -9.99 1.39
C VAL A 193 -8.82 -9.28 0.91
N LEU A 194 -8.06 -8.68 1.82
CA LEU A 194 -6.81 -8.00 1.50
C LEU A 194 -5.79 -8.99 0.93
N LEU A 195 -5.58 -10.14 1.58
CA LEU A 195 -4.68 -11.20 1.10
C LEU A 195 -5.05 -11.68 -0.30
N LEU A 196 -6.33 -12.01 -0.53
CA LEU A 196 -6.80 -12.45 -1.85
C LEU A 196 -6.57 -11.37 -2.92
N SER A 197 -6.87 -10.13 -2.58
CA SER A 197 -6.69 -9.00 -3.50
C SER A 197 -5.21 -8.76 -3.81
N THR A 198 -4.34 -8.87 -2.81
CA THR A 198 -2.88 -8.77 -2.98
C THR A 198 -2.37 -9.84 -3.93
N ILE A 199 -2.80 -11.10 -3.77
CA ILE A 199 -2.41 -12.20 -4.67
C ILE A 199 -2.85 -11.90 -6.10
N VAL A 200 -4.11 -11.49 -6.29
CA VAL A 200 -4.66 -11.15 -7.61
C VAL A 200 -3.89 -9.98 -8.25
N MET A 201 -3.61 -8.93 -7.48
CA MET A 201 -2.93 -7.73 -7.98
C MET A 201 -1.46 -7.97 -8.30
N LEU A 202 -0.73 -8.74 -7.48
CA LEU A 202 0.66 -9.11 -7.78
C LEU A 202 0.72 -10.01 -9.02
N TRP A 203 -0.19 -10.98 -9.14
CA TRP A 203 -0.27 -11.83 -10.32
C TRP A 203 -0.59 -11.03 -11.59
N ALA A 204 -1.56 -10.11 -11.51
CA ALA A 204 -1.93 -9.25 -12.63
C ALA A 204 -0.78 -8.30 -13.00
N GLY A 205 -0.18 -7.64 -12.01
CA GLY A 205 0.99 -6.78 -12.17
C GLY A 205 2.15 -7.52 -12.82
N ALA A 206 2.43 -8.76 -12.41
CA ALA A 206 3.49 -9.55 -13.02
C ALA A 206 3.24 -9.92 -14.48
N ARG A 207 1.98 -10.20 -14.84
CA ARG A 207 1.61 -10.46 -16.23
C ARG A 207 1.68 -9.21 -17.09
N VAL A 208 1.18 -8.10 -16.58
CA VAL A 208 1.20 -6.81 -17.29
C VAL A 208 2.63 -6.33 -17.46
N PHE A 209 3.46 -6.36 -16.41
CA PHE A 209 4.86 -5.96 -16.45
C PHE A 209 5.66 -6.75 -17.51
N ARG A 210 5.54 -8.08 -17.50
CA ARG A 210 6.28 -8.95 -18.44
C ARG A 210 6.01 -8.61 -19.91
N ARG A 211 4.79 -8.18 -20.25
CA ARG A 211 4.40 -7.89 -21.64
C ARG A 211 4.48 -6.40 -21.98
N GLY A 212 4.20 -5.53 -21.01
CA GLY A 212 4.16 -4.09 -21.18
C GLY A 212 5.53 -3.41 -21.16
N ILE A 213 6.55 -4.03 -20.58
CA ILE A 213 7.88 -3.42 -20.47
C ILE A 213 8.54 -3.14 -21.83
N LEU A 214 8.17 -3.90 -22.87
CA LEU A 214 8.69 -3.73 -24.24
C LEU A 214 7.80 -2.84 -25.13
N MET A 215 6.68 -2.32 -24.62
CA MET A 215 5.71 -1.55 -25.41
C MET A 215 5.90 -0.04 -25.18
N TYR A 216 6.96 0.52 -25.76
CA TYR A 216 7.48 1.88 -25.50
C TYR A 216 6.52 3.01 -25.92
N ASP A 217 6.00 2.95 -27.14
CA ASP A 217 5.39 4.13 -27.79
C ASP A 217 3.86 4.17 -27.69
N GLN A 218 3.23 3.18 -27.04
CA GLN A 218 1.78 3.06 -27.00
C GLN A 218 1.28 2.90 -25.56
N ARG A 219 0.30 3.73 -25.20
CA ARG A 219 -0.50 3.52 -23.99
C ARG A 219 -1.18 2.16 -24.08
N LEU A 220 -1.10 1.36 -23.02
CA LEU A 220 -1.87 0.11 -22.96
C LEU A 220 -3.34 0.48 -22.79
N SER A 221 -4.15 0.24 -23.82
CA SER A 221 -5.60 0.41 -23.72
C SER A 221 -6.19 -0.55 -22.69
N LEU A 222 -7.31 -0.19 -22.07
CA LEU A 222 -8.04 -1.06 -21.13
C LEU A 222 -8.39 -2.43 -21.75
N ARG A 223 -8.59 -2.50 -23.07
CA ARG A 223 -8.83 -3.75 -23.80
C ARG A 223 -7.59 -4.63 -23.86
N GLN A 224 -6.41 -4.05 -24.12
CA GLN A 224 -5.14 -4.78 -24.14
C GLN A 224 -4.75 -5.26 -22.75
N LEU A 225 -4.93 -4.44 -21.70
CA LEU A 225 -4.72 -4.87 -20.30
C LEU A 225 -5.56 -6.11 -19.98
N ARG A 226 -6.85 -6.10 -20.34
CA ARG A 226 -7.73 -7.25 -20.15
C ARG A 226 -7.27 -8.48 -20.95
N GLN A 227 -6.84 -8.31 -22.21
CA GLN A 227 -6.33 -9.41 -23.03
C GLN A 227 -5.04 -10.02 -22.48
N ILE A 228 -4.13 -9.18 -21.96
CA ILE A 228 -2.89 -9.62 -21.31
C ILE A 228 -3.21 -10.45 -20.06
N ILE A 229 -4.14 -9.98 -19.24
CA ILE A 229 -4.56 -10.69 -18.03
C ILE A 229 -5.21 -12.04 -18.39
N GLN A 230 -6.04 -12.08 -19.44
CA GLN A 230 -6.70 -13.29 -19.93
C GLN A 230 -5.78 -14.23 -20.74
N GLY A 231 -4.52 -13.86 -21.00
CA GLY A 231 -3.56 -14.67 -21.74
C GLY A 231 -3.84 -14.78 -23.25
N ARG A 232 -4.63 -13.86 -23.81
CA ARG A 232 -5.05 -13.86 -25.24
C ARG A 232 -4.16 -13.00 -26.16
N ALA A 233 -3.15 -12.36 -25.60
CA ALA A 233 -2.13 -11.56 -26.30
C ALA A 233 -0.74 -12.16 -26.09
#